data_AF-A0A177N003-F1
#
_entry.id   AF-A0A177N003-F1
#
_cell.length_a   1.000
_cell.length_b   1.000
_cell.length_c   1.000
_cell.angle_alpha   90.00
_cell.angle_beta   90.00
_cell.angle_gamma   90.00
#
_symmetry.space_group_name_H-M   'P 1'
#
loop_
_entity.id
_entity.type
_entity.pdbx_description
1 polymer ?
#
loop_
_entity_poly.entity_id
_entity_poly.type
_entity_poly.pdbx_seq_one_letter_code
_entity_poly.pdbx_strand_id
1 'polypeptide(L)'
;MGELNDQVDRFLEYFNGWRKGYKIGVFSYITLNLKNDKRLLIAGSLRFYPQVDASKILNFRHESKSITAEIICWELKDDPLKLFDQITDGIISMPNGKCLQMHVEKNDVWSQFNSGNDLTKNNNPRVATLKLMGGDILGLVGSVGGLEDIDCELQTSTIPFNGLNDLFWLLDLGWYQLGNPAGLRSELVVRAENLVVLDRDRSMINGEKASIKLIMASNLPKSELKIGIMPWDRSYEGRKSISGDKEDVEWLEEAGVFKGSVEIGVGENPAALVFISHSGILFDRWWIFDPEKHINHRYAAYKAIDSELAELKKFLSGQSKNPADDLESGIALLLGLFGFAVFHYGLTPRLQEAPDLLAFTEISQLAVIECTTGIPNENNKISKLIVRTERIRSSLLDSGNAHIEVLPIIVTTSARDSVLKGVEEAEKHGVAVITKENLDSLIERIQQPPPLPSQLFAEAKLLLPH
;
A
#
# COMPACT_ATOMS: atom_id res chain seq x y z
N MET A 1 -18.51 14.08 23.03
CA MET A 1 -17.97 13.12 24.02
C MET A 1 -18.62 11.74 23.92
N GLY A 2 -19.95 11.61 23.79
CA GLY A 2 -20.59 10.28 23.66
C GLY A 2 -20.08 9.42 22.49
N GLU A 3 -19.94 9.98 21.28
CA GLU A 3 -19.42 9.25 20.11
C GLU A 3 -17.89 8.99 20.16
N LEU A 4 -17.14 9.87 20.84
CA LEU A 4 -15.71 9.68 21.08
C LEU A 4 -15.47 8.41 21.89
N ASN A 5 -16.27 8.23 22.94
CA ASN A 5 -16.16 7.08 23.81
C ASN A 5 -16.57 5.79 23.09
N ASP A 6 -17.63 5.79 22.28
CA ASP A 6 -18.09 4.58 21.58
C ASP A 6 -17.01 3.95 20.67
N GLN A 7 -16.32 4.74 19.84
CA GLN A 7 -15.31 4.17 18.93
C GLN A 7 -14.06 3.71 19.67
N VAL A 8 -13.67 4.42 20.72
CA VAL A 8 -12.56 4.03 21.60
C VAL A 8 -12.92 2.72 22.32
N ASP A 9 -14.12 2.63 22.90
CA ASP A 9 -14.62 1.44 23.60
C ASP A 9 -14.65 0.22 22.66
N ARG A 10 -15.12 0.40 21.43
CA ARG A 10 -15.11 -0.67 20.41
C ARG A 10 -13.71 -1.11 20.02
N PHE A 11 -12.76 -0.18 19.91
CA PHE A 11 -11.35 -0.55 19.69
C PHE A 11 -10.79 -1.28 20.90
N LEU A 12 -11.07 -0.83 22.11
CA LEU A 12 -10.61 -1.44 23.35
C LEU A 12 -11.17 -2.85 23.55
N GLU A 13 -12.45 -3.06 23.25
CA GLU A 13 -13.08 -4.37 23.25
C GLU A 13 -12.36 -5.32 22.28
N TYR A 14 -12.12 -4.87 21.04
CA TYR A 14 -11.33 -5.62 20.06
C TYR A 14 -9.92 -5.91 20.59
N PHE A 15 -9.19 -4.88 21.02
CA PHE A 15 -7.80 -4.99 21.45
C PHE A 15 -7.67 -5.93 22.65
N ASN A 16 -8.59 -5.86 23.61
CA ASN A 16 -8.57 -6.69 24.81
C ASN A 16 -8.75 -8.18 24.49
N GLY A 17 -9.57 -8.52 23.49
CA GLY A 17 -9.69 -9.90 23.00
C GLY A 17 -8.37 -10.48 22.49
N TRP A 18 -7.46 -9.60 22.03
CA TRP A 18 -6.20 -9.96 21.38
C TRP A 18 -4.96 -9.57 22.18
N ARG A 19 -5.13 -8.93 23.35
CA ARG A 19 -4.08 -8.24 24.09
C ARG A 19 -2.86 -9.10 24.36
N LYS A 20 -3.07 -10.36 24.73
CA LYS A 20 -1.99 -11.31 25.03
C LYS A 20 -1.04 -11.46 23.84
N GLY A 21 -1.59 -11.32 22.63
CA GLY A 21 -0.90 -11.44 21.34
C GLY A 21 0.21 -10.42 21.16
N TYR A 22 0.10 -9.25 21.78
CA TYR A 22 1.02 -8.14 21.59
C TYR A 22 2.09 -8.13 22.68
N LYS A 23 3.35 -7.99 22.28
CA LYS A 23 4.50 -7.92 23.20
C LYS A 23 5.26 -6.61 23.11
N ILE A 24 5.17 -5.90 21.99
CA ILE A 24 5.94 -4.69 21.73
C ILE A 24 5.01 -3.54 21.42
N GLY A 25 5.22 -2.41 22.08
CA GLY A 25 4.66 -1.11 21.71
C GLY A 25 5.71 -0.28 20.98
N VAL A 26 5.32 0.34 19.87
CA VAL A 26 6.14 1.31 19.14
C VAL A 26 5.33 2.58 19.01
N PHE A 27 5.91 3.71 19.40
CA PHE A 27 5.27 5.00 19.23
C PHE A 27 6.21 5.97 18.52
N SER A 28 5.84 6.33 17.30
CA SER A 28 6.44 7.41 16.53
C SER A 28 5.62 8.67 16.74
N TYR A 29 6.23 9.82 16.98
CA TYR A 29 5.49 11.07 17.12
C TYR A 29 6.29 12.31 16.75
N ILE A 30 5.56 13.40 16.46
CA ILE A 30 6.06 14.76 16.32
C ILE A 30 5.23 15.66 17.24
N THR A 31 5.88 16.52 18.02
CA THR A 31 5.23 17.51 18.88
C THR A 31 5.74 18.92 18.65
N LEU A 32 4.90 19.93 18.86
CA LEU A 32 5.32 21.32 19.06
C LEU A 32 5.81 21.52 20.49
N ASN A 33 6.96 22.17 20.64
CA ASN A 33 7.53 22.58 21.91
C ASN A 33 6.96 23.96 22.29
N LEU A 34 5.96 24.00 23.16
CA LEU A 34 5.35 25.23 23.65
C LEU A 34 6.07 25.74 24.91
N LYS A 35 5.71 26.95 25.35
CA LYS A 35 6.19 27.51 26.62
C LYS A 35 5.82 26.61 27.81
N ASN A 36 6.59 26.69 28.89
CA ASN A 36 6.43 25.89 30.12
C ASN A 36 6.62 24.39 29.92
N ASP A 37 7.51 23.98 29.00
CA ASP A 37 7.82 22.58 28.69
C ASP A 37 6.59 21.74 28.27
N LYS A 38 5.54 22.41 27.79
CA LYS A 38 4.35 21.74 27.28
C LYS A 38 4.61 21.25 25.86
N ARG A 39 4.44 19.95 25.62
CA ARG A 39 4.60 19.31 24.31
C ARG A 39 3.25 18.97 23.71
N LEU A 40 2.91 19.63 22.61
CA LEU A 40 1.64 19.43 21.92
C LEU A 40 1.81 18.45 20.77
N LEU A 41 1.05 17.35 20.73
CA LEU A 41 1.12 16.37 19.65
C LEU A 41 0.65 17.01 18.33
N ILE A 42 1.51 16.99 17.32
CA ILE A 42 1.14 17.27 15.93
C ILE A 42 0.56 15.98 15.33
N ALA A 43 1.37 14.95 15.33
CA ALA A 43 1.02 13.65 14.79
C ALA A 43 1.70 12.53 15.56
N GLY A 44 1.02 11.39 15.68
CA GLY A 44 1.53 10.23 16.36
C GLY A 44 0.99 8.93 15.79
N SER A 45 1.82 7.87 15.79
CA SER A 45 1.41 6.52 15.46
C SER A 45 1.87 5.55 16.53
N LEU A 46 0.91 5.05 17.31
CA LEU A 46 1.13 4.00 18.29
C LEU A 46 0.78 2.66 17.68
N ARG A 47 1.72 1.72 17.68
CA ARG A 47 1.58 0.41 17.06
C ARG A 47 1.88 -0.69 18.07
N PHE A 48 1.02 -1.69 18.10
CA PHE A 48 1.19 -2.88 18.93
C PHE A 48 1.53 -4.06 18.04
N TYR A 49 2.67 -4.68 18.29
CA TYR A 49 3.17 -5.80 17.51
C TYR A 49 3.22 -7.10 18.33
N PRO A 50 3.00 -8.27 17.69
CA PRO A 50 3.17 -9.55 18.35
C PRO A 50 4.61 -9.82 18.75
N GLN A 51 5.53 -9.49 17.85
CA GLN A 51 6.96 -9.61 18.05
C GLN A 51 7.62 -8.71 17.00
N VAL A 52 8.60 -7.92 17.41
CA VAL A 52 9.53 -7.24 16.50
C VAL A 52 10.92 -7.39 17.09
N ASP A 53 11.91 -7.58 16.24
CA ASP A 53 13.30 -7.42 16.66
C ASP A 53 13.53 -5.94 16.94
N ALA A 54 13.57 -5.56 18.22
CA ALA A 54 13.73 -4.17 18.64
C ALA A 54 15.01 -3.53 18.08
N SER A 55 16.04 -4.34 17.74
CA SER A 55 17.25 -3.83 17.09
C SER A 55 17.02 -3.36 15.65
N LYS A 56 15.95 -3.82 15.01
CA LYS A 56 15.52 -3.39 13.66
C LYS A 56 14.58 -2.20 13.68
N ILE A 57 14.07 -1.81 14.85
CA ILE A 57 13.29 -0.59 14.97
C ILE A 57 14.26 0.58 14.97
N LEU A 58 14.03 1.53 14.07
CA LEU A 58 14.81 2.76 14.00
C LEU A 58 14.73 3.48 15.35
N ASN A 59 15.84 3.53 16.08
CA ASN A 59 15.97 4.41 17.23
C ASN A 59 16.20 5.82 16.71
N PHE A 60 15.18 6.65 16.80
CA PHE A 60 15.20 8.01 16.29
C PHE A 60 14.80 9.00 17.37
N ARG A 61 15.58 10.09 17.48
CA ARG A 61 15.21 11.25 18.25
C ARG A 61 15.77 12.50 17.59
N HIS A 62 14.90 13.48 17.42
CA HIS A 62 15.23 14.84 17.01
C HIS A 62 14.56 15.81 17.98
N GLU A 63 15.29 16.83 18.39
CA GLU A 63 14.77 17.87 19.27
C GLU A 63 15.37 19.21 18.84
N SER A 64 14.50 20.14 18.47
CA SER A 64 14.83 21.51 18.13
C SER A 64 14.17 22.47 19.11
N LYS A 65 14.32 23.78 18.86
CA LYS A 65 13.61 24.81 19.62
C LYS A 65 12.09 24.63 19.49
N SER A 66 11.60 24.40 18.28
CA SER A 66 10.16 24.42 17.99
C SER A 66 9.50 23.04 18.00
N ILE A 67 10.24 21.95 17.78
CA ILE A 67 9.66 20.60 17.68
C ILE A 67 10.48 19.53 18.40
N THR A 68 9.80 18.46 18.79
CA THR A 68 10.41 17.18 19.17
C THR A 68 9.83 16.09 18.30
N ALA A 69 10.67 15.20 17.80
CA ALA A 69 10.24 14.00 17.12
C ALA A 69 11.02 12.77 17.61
N GLU A 70 10.35 11.66 17.84
CA GLU A 70 10.96 10.49 18.47
C GLU A 70 10.25 9.20 18.04
N ILE A 71 11.00 8.11 17.96
CA ILE A 71 10.48 6.74 17.91
C ILE A 71 10.87 6.07 19.22
N ILE A 72 9.87 5.58 19.95
CA ILE A 72 10.06 4.86 21.20
C ILE A 72 9.54 3.44 21.02
N CYS A 73 10.38 2.46 21.32
CA CYS A 73 10.01 1.05 21.36
C CYS A 73 10.13 0.54 22.81
N TRP A 74 9.14 -0.23 23.26
CA TRP A 74 9.17 -0.84 24.58
C TRP A 74 8.46 -2.19 24.61
N GLU A 75 8.87 -3.04 25.55
CA GLU A 75 8.15 -4.26 25.88
C GLU A 75 6.88 -3.95 26.67
N LEU A 76 5.74 -4.49 26.23
CA LEU A 76 4.45 -4.39 26.90
C LEU A 76 4.45 -5.29 28.14
N LYS A 77 5.06 -4.81 29.23
CA LYS A 77 5.01 -5.46 30.55
C LYS A 77 3.77 -5.02 31.33
N ASP A 78 3.39 -3.76 31.17
CA ASP A 78 2.24 -3.14 31.81
C ASP A 78 0.96 -3.30 30.99
N ASP A 79 -0.17 -2.98 31.64
CA ASP A 79 -1.46 -2.95 30.97
C ASP A 79 -1.52 -1.83 29.93
N PRO A 80 -1.60 -2.14 28.61
CA PRO A 80 -1.72 -1.12 27.58
C PRO A 80 -2.98 -0.26 27.76
N LEU A 81 -4.01 -0.80 28.44
CA LEU A 81 -5.27 -0.09 28.69
C LEU A 81 -5.08 1.19 29.51
N LYS A 82 -4.07 1.24 30.39
CA LYS A 82 -3.75 2.48 31.14
C LYS A 82 -3.35 3.64 30.23
N LEU A 83 -2.83 3.34 29.04
CA LEU A 83 -2.52 4.37 28.05
C LEU A 83 -3.80 4.97 27.48
N PHE A 84 -4.85 4.18 27.30
CA PHE A 84 -6.12 4.62 26.71
C PHE A 84 -6.96 5.47 27.66
N ASP A 85 -6.93 5.19 28.97
CA ASP A 85 -7.60 6.01 29.99
C ASP A 85 -7.15 7.49 29.94
N GLN A 86 -5.90 7.71 29.56
CA GLN A 86 -5.32 9.06 29.47
C GLN A 86 -5.57 9.71 28.12
N ILE A 87 -5.58 8.90 27.06
CA ILE A 87 -5.81 9.35 25.69
C ILE A 87 -7.19 10.04 25.58
N THR A 88 -8.21 9.57 26.30
CA THR A 88 -9.53 10.21 26.33
C THR A 88 -9.51 11.61 26.95
N ASP A 89 -8.55 11.87 27.84
CA ASP A 89 -8.31 13.21 28.43
C ASP A 89 -7.40 14.09 27.56
N GLY A 90 -6.99 13.59 26.39
CA GLY A 90 -6.04 14.26 25.50
C GLY A 90 -4.61 14.28 26.04
N ILE A 91 -4.28 13.39 26.99
CA ILE A 91 -2.94 13.26 27.57
C ILE A 91 -2.39 11.89 27.20
N ILE A 92 -1.16 11.83 26.71
CA ILE A 92 -0.50 10.57 26.39
C ILE A 92 0.72 10.44 27.29
N SER A 93 0.64 9.62 28.34
CA SER A 93 1.82 9.32 29.16
C SER A 93 2.65 8.25 28.48
N MET A 94 3.91 8.60 28.27
CA MET A 94 4.89 7.76 27.63
C MET A 94 5.54 6.81 28.63
N PRO A 95 6.03 5.64 28.20
CA PRO A 95 6.79 4.72 29.05
C PRO A 95 8.04 5.36 29.68
N ASN A 96 8.60 6.39 29.05
CA ASN A 96 9.75 7.14 29.57
C ASN A 96 9.34 8.26 30.57
N GLY A 97 8.07 8.34 30.97
CA GLY A 97 7.54 9.33 31.91
C GLY A 97 7.20 10.69 31.31
N LYS A 98 7.42 10.91 30.01
CA LYS A 98 6.98 12.14 29.32
C LYS A 98 5.46 12.16 29.17
N CYS A 99 4.84 13.33 29.23
CA CYS A 99 3.42 13.51 28.89
C CYS A 99 3.30 14.37 27.63
N LEU A 100 2.61 13.84 26.61
CA LEU A 100 2.25 14.59 25.42
C LEU A 100 0.79 15.03 25.53
N GLN A 101 0.46 16.20 24.99
CA GLN A 101 -0.91 16.72 25.01
C GLN A 101 -1.46 16.82 23.59
N MET A 102 -2.62 16.22 23.32
CA MET A 102 -3.37 16.51 22.10
C MET A 102 -4.05 17.87 22.21
N HIS A 103 -4.15 18.57 21.09
CA HIS A 103 -4.94 19.81 21.08
C HIS A 103 -6.42 19.47 21.09
N VAL A 104 -7.13 19.87 22.14
CA VAL A 104 -8.55 19.56 22.34
C VAL A 104 -9.31 20.86 22.49
N GLU A 105 -10.05 21.24 21.45
CA GLU A 105 -11.05 22.32 21.53
C GLU A 105 -12.43 21.74 21.80
N LYS A 106 -13.30 22.52 22.46
CA LYS A 106 -14.66 22.07 22.77
C LYS A 106 -15.39 21.76 21.46
N ASN A 107 -15.80 20.50 21.31
CA ASN A 107 -16.52 19.92 20.17
C ASN A 107 -15.71 19.58 18.91
N ASP A 108 -14.37 19.63 18.96
CA ASP A 108 -13.54 19.39 17.76
C ASP A 108 -12.69 18.11 17.81
N VAL A 109 -12.96 17.26 18.82
CA VAL A 109 -12.36 15.93 18.94
C VAL A 109 -13.28 14.88 18.36
N TRP A 110 -12.75 14.05 17.48
CA TRP A 110 -13.46 12.90 16.96
C TRP A 110 -12.56 11.67 16.86
N SER A 111 -13.20 10.52 16.80
CA SER A 111 -12.54 9.22 16.70
C SER A 111 -13.20 8.37 15.63
N GLN A 112 -12.41 7.52 14.99
CA GLN A 112 -12.91 6.51 14.08
C GLN A 112 -12.17 5.21 14.31
N PHE A 113 -12.95 4.14 14.54
CA PHE A 113 -12.43 2.80 14.62
C PHE A 113 -12.70 2.05 13.31
N ASN A 114 -11.64 1.60 12.66
CA ASN A 114 -11.71 0.59 11.61
C ASN A 114 -11.18 -0.73 12.18
N SER A 115 -12.04 -1.74 12.28
CA SER A 115 -11.66 -3.07 12.76
C SER A 115 -10.73 -3.84 11.81
N GLY A 116 -10.41 -3.30 10.63
CA GLY A 116 -9.60 -3.94 9.61
C GLY A 116 -10.38 -4.92 8.73
N ASN A 117 -11.73 -4.86 8.72
CA ASN A 117 -12.58 -5.76 7.94
C ASN A 117 -12.52 -5.52 6.41
N ASP A 118 -11.86 -4.45 5.95
CA ASP A 118 -11.68 -4.14 4.52
C ASP A 118 -10.70 -5.10 3.79
N LEU A 119 -10.27 -6.20 4.42
CA LEU A 119 -9.53 -7.31 3.80
C LEU A 119 -10.07 -7.71 2.42
N THR A 120 -11.39 -7.58 2.23
CA THR A 120 -12.08 -7.93 0.99
C THR A 120 -11.70 -7.07 -0.21
N LYS A 121 -11.22 -5.84 0.02
CA LYS A 121 -10.93 -4.86 -1.02
C LYS A 121 -9.47 -4.92 -1.47
N ASN A 122 -8.53 -5.09 -0.53
CA ASN A 122 -7.12 -4.78 -0.80
C ASN A 122 -6.14 -5.97 -0.61
N ASN A 123 -6.60 -7.16 -0.18
CA ASN A 123 -5.73 -8.33 0.13
C ASN A 123 -4.58 -8.05 1.11
N ASN A 124 -4.62 -6.92 1.82
CA ASN A 124 -3.69 -6.63 2.90
C ASN A 124 -4.10 -7.42 4.14
N PRO A 125 -3.16 -7.80 5.02
CA PRO A 125 -3.51 -8.44 6.29
C PRO A 125 -4.31 -7.48 7.19
N ARG A 126 -5.01 -8.03 8.18
CA ARG A 126 -5.91 -7.27 9.06
C ARG A 126 -5.09 -6.39 9.98
N VAL A 127 -5.36 -5.09 9.95
CA VAL A 127 -4.84 -4.12 10.91
C VAL A 127 -6.01 -3.33 11.48
N ALA A 128 -6.25 -3.48 12.77
CA ALA A 128 -7.27 -2.70 13.46
C ALA A 128 -6.70 -1.32 13.79
N THR A 129 -7.40 -0.28 13.41
CA THR A 129 -6.92 1.10 13.51
C THR A 129 -7.95 1.96 14.24
N LEU A 130 -7.53 2.63 15.30
CA LEU A 130 -8.26 3.72 15.93
C LEU A 130 -7.56 5.02 15.57
N LYS A 131 -8.26 5.89 14.86
CA LYS A 131 -7.80 7.25 14.56
C LYS A 131 -8.47 8.22 15.52
N LEU A 132 -7.68 9.07 16.13
CA LEU A 132 -8.11 10.14 17.03
C LEU A 132 -7.64 11.45 16.45
N MET A 133 -8.54 12.39 16.24
CA MET A 133 -8.20 13.73 15.80
C MET A 133 -8.65 14.76 16.83
N GLY A 134 -7.76 15.69 17.11
CA GLY A 134 -8.00 16.88 17.92
C GLY A 134 -8.34 18.10 17.07
N GLY A 135 -8.22 19.27 17.71
CA GLY A 135 -8.46 20.58 17.12
C GLY A 135 -7.34 21.04 16.19
N ASP A 136 -7.59 22.19 15.56
CA ASP A 136 -6.66 22.91 14.69
C ASP A 136 -5.42 23.39 15.44
N ILE A 137 -4.23 23.05 14.94
CA ILE A 137 -2.95 23.45 15.52
C ILE A 137 -2.25 24.55 14.73
N LEU A 138 -2.79 25.01 13.60
CA LEU A 138 -2.17 26.03 12.75
C LEU A 138 -1.91 27.33 13.51
N GLY A 139 -2.87 27.78 14.32
CA GLY A 139 -2.71 28.96 15.19
C GLY A 139 -1.60 28.79 16.23
N LEU A 140 -1.35 27.56 16.68
CA LEU A 140 -0.30 27.23 17.65
C LEU A 140 1.07 27.12 16.99
N VAL A 141 1.14 26.66 15.74
CA VAL A 141 2.37 26.69 14.93
C VAL A 141 2.87 28.13 14.77
N GLY A 142 1.96 29.09 14.56
CA GLY A 142 2.32 30.52 14.55
C GLY A 142 2.96 31.02 15.85
N SER A 143 2.68 30.38 16.99
CA SER A 143 3.27 30.76 18.28
C SER A 143 4.73 30.33 18.47
N VAL A 144 5.23 29.42 17.62
CA VAL A 144 6.63 28.96 17.64
C VAL A 144 7.47 29.50 16.47
N GLY A 145 6.88 30.29 15.57
CA GLY A 145 7.59 30.90 14.43
C GLY A 145 6.89 30.69 13.08
N GLY A 146 6.01 29.70 13.00
CA GLY A 146 5.37 29.30 11.74
C GLY A 146 6.03 28.06 11.12
N LEU A 147 5.47 27.58 10.01
CA LEU A 147 5.97 26.38 9.31
C LEU A 147 7.33 26.60 8.67
N GLU A 148 7.56 27.78 8.07
CA GLU A 148 8.83 28.11 7.42
C GLU A 148 10.00 28.10 8.41
N ASP A 149 9.79 28.64 9.62
CA ASP A 149 10.79 28.62 10.69
C ASP A 149 11.11 27.19 11.14
N ILE A 150 10.10 26.32 11.26
CA ILE A 150 10.28 24.91 11.59
C ILE A 150 11.08 24.19 10.49
N ASP A 151 10.76 24.44 9.21
CA ASP A 151 11.49 23.84 8.10
C ASP A 151 12.95 24.31 8.07
N CYS A 152 13.23 25.59 8.37
CA CYS A 152 14.59 26.10 8.49
C CYS A 152 15.34 25.47 9.68
N GLU A 153 14.69 25.30 10.82
CA GLU A 153 15.26 24.59 11.98
C GLU A 153 15.65 23.14 11.61
N LEU A 154 14.79 22.45 10.85
CA LEU A 154 15.01 21.08 10.40
C LEU A 154 16.18 20.97 9.41
N GLN A 155 16.24 21.88 8.44
CA GLN A 155 17.31 21.93 7.42
C GLN A 155 18.69 22.27 8.02
N THR A 156 18.73 22.99 9.14
CA THR A 156 19.97 23.40 9.81
C THR A 156 20.39 22.49 10.95
N SER A 157 19.60 21.44 11.24
CA SER A 157 19.90 20.50 12.31
C SER A 157 21.07 19.57 11.97
N THR A 158 21.66 18.92 12.98
CA THR A 158 22.84 18.04 12.79
C THR A 158 22.59 16.91 11.79
N ILE A 159 21.36 16.38 11.75
CA ILE A 159 20.88 15.48 10.71
C ILE A 159 19.83 16.27 9.94
N PRO A 160 20.16 16.86 8.78
CA PRO A 160 19.26 17.78 8.09
C PRO A 160 18.05 17.03 7.51
N PHE A 161 16.89 17.66 7.55
CA PHE A 161 15.67 17.21 6.87
C PHE A 161 15.20 18.29 5.90
N ASN A 162 14.53 17.89 4.81
CA ASN A 162 14.04 18.85 3.82
C ASN A 162 12.93 19.76 4.37
N GLY A 163 12.23 19.30 5.41
CA GLY A 163 11.17 20.01 6.11
C GLY A 163 10.30 19.03 6.90
N LEU A 164 9.17 19.51 7.43
CA LEU A 164 8.30 18.70 8.28
C LEU A 164 7.76 17.46 7.56
N ASN A 165 7.48 17.56 6.25
CA ASN A 165 7.04 16.44 5.40
C ASN A 165 8.03 15.27 5.38
N ASP A 166 9.32 15.56 5.32
CA ASP A 166 10.39 14.54 5.31
C ASP A 166 10.41 13.79 6.65
N LEU A 167 10.17 14.51 7.75
CA LEU A 167 10.04 13.94 9.09
C LEU A 167 8.78 13.06 9.23
N PHE A 168 7.65 13.48 8.66
CA PHE A 168 6.43 12.66 8.60
C PHE A 168 6.67 11.33 7.87
N TRP A 169 7.41 11.38 6.76
CA TRP A 169 7.75 10.20 5.97
C TRP A 169 8.68 9.26 6.73
N LEU A 170 9.77 9.79 7.31
CA LEU A 170 10.73 9.00 8.10
C LEU A 170 10.07 8.26 9.28
N LEU A 171 9.08 8.89 9.91
CA LEU A 171 8.40 8.36 11.09
C LEU A 171 7.16 7.51 10.77
N ASP A 172 6.81 7.36 9.49
CA ASP A 172 5.62 6.66 9.00
C ASP A 172 4.32 7.16 9.67
N LEU A 173 4.15 8.49 9.69
CA LEU A 173 3.01 9.19 10.31
C LEU A 173 1.90 9.58 9.32
N GLY A 174 1.98 9.16 8.07
CA GLY A 174 0.95 9.34 7.04
C GLY A 174 0.95 10.72 6.34
N TRP A 175 0.47 10.76 5.08
CA TRP A 175 0.51 11.92 4.17
C TRP A 175 -0.68 12.91 4.32
N TYR A 176 -1.76 12.48 4.99
CA TYR A 176 -3.08 13.11 4.85
C TYR A 176 -3.23 14.54 5.41
N GLN A 177 -2.22 15.07 6.11
CA GLN A 177 -2.36 16.38 6.77
C GLN A 177 -1.80 17.57 6.00
N LEU A 178 -0.89 17.39 5.04
CA LEU A 178 -0.13 18.50 4.46
C LEU A 178 -0.55 18.90 3.03
N GLY A 179 -1.42 18.13 2.38
CA GLY A 179 -2.06 18.54 1.11
C GLY A 179 -3.10 19.65 1.25
N ASN A 180 -3.51 20.00 2.48
CA ASN A 180 -4.44 21.09 2.76
C ASN A 180 -3.98 21.90 3.99
N PRO A 181 -3.22 22.98 3.81
CA PRO A 181 -2.75 23.82 4.93
C PRO A 181 -3.89 24.47 5.74
N ALA A 182 -5.14 24.47 5.25
CA ALA A 182 -6.30 25.02 5.95
C ALA A 182 -6.88 24.09 7.05
N GLY A 183 -6.20 23.01 7.43
CA GLY A 183 -6.74 22.04 8.39
C GLY A 183 -5.71 21.19 9.14
N LEU A 184 -4.52 21.73 9.45
CA LEU A 184 -3.53 21.00 10.25
C LEU A 184 -4.10 20.73 11.65
N ARG A 185 -4.33 19.46 12.00
CA ARG A 185 -4.95 19.05 13.26
C ARG A 185 -4.06 18.07 14.02
N SER A 186 -4.15 18.09 15.34
CA SER A 186 -3.51 17.08 16.18
C SER A 186 -4.06 15.69 15.86
N GLU A 187 -3.22 14.70 15.54
CA GLU A 187 -3.66 13.34 15.21
C GLU A 187 -2.88 12.26 15.97
N LEU A 188 -3.60 11.24 16.45
CA LEU A 188 -3.03 10.01 16.97
C LEU A 188 -3.69 8.81 16.27
N VAL A 189 -2.86 7.97 15.63
CA VAL A 189 -3.30 6.72 15.02
C VAL A 189 -2.78 5.56 15.86
N VAL A 190 -3.70 4.80 16.45
CA VAL A 190 -3.40 3.59 17.20
C VAL A 190 -3.68 2.36 16.33
N ARG A 191 -2.69 1.49 16.17
CA ARG A 191 -2.76 0.29 15.34
C ARG A 191 -2.51 -0.96 16.16
N ALA A 192 -3.41 -1.92 16.07
CA ALA A 192 -3.21 -3.27 16.54
C ALA A 192 -2.83 -4.12 15.33
N GLU A 193 -1.54 -4.45 15.22
CA GLU A 193 -0.97 -5.11 14.05
C GLU A 193 -1.39 -6.58 13.98
N ASN A 194 -1.22 -7.19 12.81
CA ASN A 194 -1.68 -8.55 12.62
C ASN A 194 -0.92 -9.55 13.51
N LEU A 195 -1.66 -10.40 14.23
CA LEU A 195 -1.13 -11.45 15.10
C LEU A 195 -0.91 -12.78 14.38
N VAL A 196 -1.55 -12.97 13.22
CA VAL A 196 -1.46 -14.19 12.41
C VAL A 196 -1.40 -13.84 10.94
N VAL A 197 -0.32 -14.18 10.27
CA VAL A 197 -0.10 -13.88 8.85
C VAL A 197 0.26 -15.13 8.07
N LEU A 198 -0.16 -15.17 6.80
CA LEU A 198 0.39 -16.12 5.85
C LEU A 198 1.80 -15.66 5.46
N ASP A 199 2.74 -16.60 5.43
CA ASP A 199 4.05 -16.36 4.86
C ASP A 199 3.93 -16.48 3.33
N ARG A 200 3.79 -15.32 2.68
CA ARG A 200 3.47 -15.21 1.24
C ARG A 200 4.61 -15.68 0.34
N ASP A 201 5.85 -15.59 0.81
CA ASP A 201 7.04 -15.96 0.03
C ASP A 201 7.28 -17.46 0.05
N ARG A 202 6.86 -18.15 1.12
CA ARG A 202 7.09 -19.59 1.31
C ARG A 202 5.84 -20.44 1.10
N SER A 203 4.66 -19.83 0.95
CA SER A 203 3.41 -20.55 0.69
C SER A 203 3.15 -20.68 -0.81
N MET A 204 3.02 -21.92 -1.29
CA MET A 204 2.87 -22.23 -2.72
C MET A 204 2.15 -23.56 -2.92
N ILE A 205 1.72 -23.83 -4.14
CA ILE A 205 1.22 -25.14 -4.56
C ILE A 205 2.38 -25.90 -5.21
N ASN A 206 2.57 -27.15 -4.81
CA ASN A 206 3.55 -28.06 -5.39
C ASN A 206 2.79 -29.28 -5.95
N GLY A 207 2.45 -29.25 -7.25
CA GLY A 207 1.65 -30.29 -7.89
C GLY A 207 0.22 -30.32 -7.34
N GLU A 208 -0.16 -31.39 -6.66
CA GLU A 208 -1.52 -31.57 -6.13
C GLU A 208 -1.71 -31.04 -4.70
N LYS A 209 -0.67 -30.46 -4.08
CA LYS A 209 -0.68 -30.06 -2.68
C LYS A 209 -0.35 -28.57 -2.50
N ALA A 210 -1.14 -27.88 -1.70
CA ALA A 210 -0.82 -26.56 -1.18
C ALA A 210 0.06 -26.68 0.07
N SER A 211 1.29 -26.18 -0.02
CA SER A 211 2.21 -25.97 1.12
C SER A 211 1.92 -24.60 1.72
N ILE A 212 1.26 -24.56 2.87
CA ILE A 212 0.87 -23.34 3.56
C ILE A 212 1.83 -23.12 4.72
N LYS A 213 2.49 -21.96 4.72
CA LYS A 213 3.39 -21.50 5.79
C LYS A 213 2.77 -20.26 6.43
N LEU A 214 2.80 -20.19 7.76
CA LEU A 214 2.22 -19.07 8.50
C LEU A 214 3.06 -18.70 9.71
N ILE A 215 2.87 -17.47 10.18
CA ILE A 215 3.52 -16.93 11.37
C ILE A 215 2.42 -16.46 12.32
N MET A 216 2.48 -16.90 13.57
CA MET A 216 1.48 -16.61 14.60
C MET A 216 2.16 -16.18 15.90
N ALA A 217 1.56 -15.23 16.63
CA ALA A 217 2.01 -14.87 17.97
C ALA A 217 2.04 -16.10 18.91
N SER A 218 3.13 -16.29 19.66
CA SER A 218 3.37 -17.54 20.42
C SER A 218 2.43 -17.78 21.61
N ASN A 219 1.66 -16.78 22.00
CA ASN A 219 0.73 -16.83 23.12
C ASN A 219 -0.72 -17.06 22.67
N LEU A 220 -0.98 -17.18 21.37
CA LEU A 220 -2.31 -17.48 20.85
C LEU A 220 -2.56 -18.99 20.84
N PRO A 221 -3.76 -19.44 21.22
CA PRO A 221 -4.10 -20.86 21.21
C PRO A 221 -4.19 -21.37 19.76
N LYS A 222 -3.41 -22.40 19.44
CA LYS A 222 -3.40 -23.05 18.12
C LYS A 222 -4.75 -23.68 17.76
N SER A 223 -5.52 -24.12 18.77
CA SER A 223 -6.84 -24.74 18.61
C SER A 223 -7.92 -23.81 18.09
N GLU A 224 -7.72 -22.49 18.21
CA GLU A 224 -8.65 -21.48 17.69
C GLU A 224 -8.26 -20.98 16.30
N LEU A 225 -7.06 -21.34 15.82
CA LEU A 225 -6.61 -21.05 14.47
C LEU A 225 -7.34 -21.97 13.48
N LYS A 226 -7.79 -21.39 12.38
CA LYS A 226 -8.41 -22.10 11.26
C LYS A 226 -7.74 -21.67 9.96
N ILE A 227 -7.24 -22.66 9.24
CA ILE A 227 -6.65 -22.52 7.91
C ILE A 227 -7.73 -22.99 6.92
N GLY A 228 -8.30 -22.06 6.17
CA GLY A 228 -9.27 -22.34 5.11
C GLY A 228 -8.58 -22.31 3.75
N ILE A 229 -8.99 -23.19 2.85
CA ILE A 229 -8.52 -23.18 1.46
C ILE A 229 -9.69 -23.32 0.49
N MET A 230 -9.65 -22.53 -0.58
CA MET A 230 -10.60 -22.55 -1.69
C MET A 230 -9.81 -22.71 -2.99
N PRO A 231 -9.86 -23.89 -3.65
CA PRO A 231 -9.20 -24.09 -4.93
C PRO A 231 -9.73 -23.18 -6.04
N TRP A 232 -8.93 -23.01 -7.10
CA TRP A 232 -9.24 -22.14 -8.24
C TRP A 232 -10.53 -22.50 -8.96
N ASP A 233 -10.83 -23.78 -9.13
CA ASP A 233 -12.07 -24.28 -9.74
C ASP A 233 -13.34 -23.89 -8.96
N ARG A 234 -13.18 -23.37 -7.73
CA ARG A 234 -14.23 -22.95 -6.80
C ARG A 234 -15.22 -24.07 -6.44
N SER A 235 -14.90 -25.32 -6.76
CA SER A 235 -15.71 -26.49 -6.43
C SER A 235 -15.99 -26.52 -4.93
N TYR A 236 -17.21 -26.87 -4.55
CA TYR A 236 -17.57 -26.97 -3.13
C TYR A 236 -16.77 -28.09 -2.45
N GLU A 237 -16.62 -29.22 -3.14
CA GLU A 237 -15.92 -30.42 -2.67
C GLU A 237 -14.42 -30.20 -2.47
N GLY A 238 -13.80 -29.31 -3.24
CA GLY A 238 -12.40 -28.94 -3.11
C GLY A 238 -12.10 -28.02 -1.92
N ARG A 239 -13.11 -27.37 -1.32
CA ARG A 239 -12.93 -26.46 -0.19
C ARG A 239 -12.61 -27.25 1.07
N LYS A 240 -11.54 -26.88 1.76
CA LYS A 240 -11.09 -27.56 2.98
C LYS A 240 -10.84 -26.57 4.10
N SER A 241 -10.90 -27.07 5.32
CA SER A 241 -10.46 -26.32 6.48
C SER A 241 -9.81 -27.21 7.53
N ILE A 242 -8.71 -26.73 8.08
CA ILE A 242 -7.88 -27.43 9.06
C ILE A 242 -7.77 -26.54 10.31
N SER A 243 -7.90 -27.15 11.48
CA SER A 243 -7.66 -26.48 12.76
C SER A 243 -6.15 -26.47 13.05
N GLY A 244 -5.64 -25.39 13.62
CA GLY A 244 -4.21 -25.22 13.86
C GLY A 244 -3.60 -26.20 14.86
N ASP A 245 -4.41 -26.88 15.67
CA ASP A 245 -3.99 -27.90 16.65
C ASP A 245 -4.02 -29.34 16.10
N LYS A 246 -4.38 -29.54 14.82
CA LYS A 246 -4.32 -30.86 14.21
C LYS A 246 -2.87 -31.35 14.05
N GLU A 247 -2.70 -32.66 14.13
CA GLU A 247 -1.40 -33.34 13.97
C GLU A 247 -0.72 -33.04 12.63
N ASP A 248 -1.51 -32.76 11.58
CA ASP A 248 -1.00 -32.40 10.25
C ASP A 248 -0.36 -31.00 10.19
N VAL A 249 -0.50 -30.19 11.24
CA VAL A 249 0.11 -28.85 11.32
C VAL A 249 1.38 -28.92 12.16
N GLU A 250 2.51 -28.82 11.48
CA GLU A 250 3.82 -28.77 12.11
C GLU A 250 4.08 -27.37 12.65
N TRP A 251 4.49 -27.27 13.91
CA TRP A 251 4.77 -26.01 14.57
C TRP A 251 6.20 -25.96 15.09
N LEU A 252 6.89 -24.88 14.76
CA LEU A 252 8.18 -24.52 15.32
C LEU A 252 8.04 -23.19 16.08
N GLU A 253 8.51 -23.15 17.33
CA GLU A 253 8.61 -21.88 18.07
C GLU A 253 10.01 -21.29 17.87
N GLU A 254 10.07 -20.05 17.39
CA GLU A 254 11.33 -19.36 17.14
C GLU A 254 11.15 -17.87 17.42
N ALA A 255 12.07 -17.27 18.18
CA ALA A 255 12.09 -15.84 18.46
C ALA A 255 10.73 -15.28 18.95
N GLY A 256 9.97 -16.03 19.76
CA GLY A 256 8.72 -15.56 20.35
C GLY A 256 7.50 -15.57 19.41
N VAL A 257 7.60 -16.26 18.26
CA VAL A 257 6.47 -16.56 17.36
C VAL A 257 6.41 -18.05 17.07
N PHE A 258 5.22 -18.54 16.73
CA PHE A 258 5.01 -19.86 16.16
C PHE A 258 5.03 -19.79 14.63
N LYS A 259 5.89 -20.59 14.00
CA LYS A 259 5.91 -20.85 12.56
C LYS A 259 5.16 -22.15 12.29
N GLY A 260 4.05 -22.05 11.58
CA GLY A 260 3.19 -23.18 11.23
C GLY A 260 3.43 -23.63 9.79
N SER A 261 3.33 -24.94 9.55
CA SER A 261 3.44 -25.57 8.24
C SER A 261 2.38 -26.65 8.09
N VAL A 262 1.62 -26.61 6.99
CA VAL A 262 0.65 -27.67 6.66
C VAL A 262 0.60 -27.90 5.16
N GLU A 263 0.42 -29.17 4.77
CA GLU A 263 0.12 -29.55 3.39
C GLU A 263 -1.36 -29.88 3.24
N ILE A 264 -2.02 -29.27 2.25
CA ILE A 264 -3.44 -29.53 1.97
C ILE A 264 -3.58 -29.94 0.51
N GLY A 265 -4.16 -31.12 0.24
CA GLY A 265 -4.44 -31.53 -1.13
C GLY A 265 -5.44 -30.58 -1.81
N VAL A 266 -5.05 -30.01 -2.95
CA VAL A 266 -5.87 -29.13 -3.80
C VAL A 266 -6.14 -29.73 -5.19
N GLY A 267 -5.62 -30.93 -5.46
CA GLY A 267 -5.70 -31.59 -6.77
C GLY A 267 -4.94 -30.78 -7.82
N GLU A 268 -5.28 -30.94 -9.09
CA GLU A 268 -4.57 -30.31 -10.21
C GLU A 268 -4.77 -28.78 -10.34
N ASN A 269 -5.36 -28.11 -9.33
CA ASN A 269 -5.64 -26.68 -9.35
C ASN A 269 -4.35 -25.84 -9.37
N PRO A 270 -4.21 -24.87 -10.30
CA PRO A 270 -3.02 -24.03 -10.41
C PRO A 270 -2.95 -22.92 -9.35
N ALA A 271 -4.05 -22.70 -8.62
CA ALA A 271 -4.16 -21.67 -7.60
C ALA A 271 -5.12 -22.09 -6.49
N ALA A 272 -4.95 -21.49 -5.31
CA ALA A 272 -5.89 -21.59 -4.22
C ALA A 272 -5.89 -20.32 -3.37
N LEU A 273 -7.07 -19.89 -2.93
CA LEU A 273 -7.22 -18.80 -1.97
C LEU A 273 -7.15 -19.39 -0.57
N VAL A 274 -6.17 -18.94 0.21
CA VAL A 274 -5.99 -19.31 1.60
C VAL A 274 -6.62 -18.26 2.49
N PHE A 275 -7.30 -18.70 3.54
CA PHE A 275 -7.88 -17.87 4.59
C PHE A 275 -7.27 -18.27 5.93
N ILE A 276 -6.78 -17.28 6.67
CA ILE A 276 -6.27 -17.46 8.02
C ILE A 276 -7.22 -16.75 8.97
N SER A 277 -7.94 -17.51 9.77
CA SER A 277 -8.80 -16.98 10.82
C SER A 277 -8.44 -17.54 12.19
N HIS A 278 -8.71 -16.76 13.22
CA HIS A 278 -8.51 -17.16 14.61
C HIS A 278 -9.72 -16.70 15.42
N SER A 279 -10.28 -17.57 16.26
CA SER A 279 -11.45 -17.27 17.09
C SER A 279 -12.64 -16.70 16.26
N GLY A 280 -12.83 -17.22 15.04
CA GLY A 280 -13.88 -16.78 14.11
C GLY A 280 -13.61 -15.47 13.37
N ILE A 281 -12.48 -14.79 13.64
CA ILE A 281 -12.09 -13.53 13.00
C ILE A 281 -11.07 -13.81 11.90
N LEU A 282 -11.34 -13.33 10.67
CA LEU A 282 -10.40 -13.42 9.55
C LEU A 282 -9.27 -12.41 9.75
N PHE A 283 -8.02 -12.89 9.75
CA PHE A 283 -6.80 -12.08 9.92
C PHE A 283 -6.05 -11.88 8.61
N ASP A 284 -5.95 -12.89 7.77
CA ASP A 284 -5.24 -12.79 6.50
C ASP A 284 -5.93 -13.64 5.42
N ARG A 285 -5.75 -13.24 4.17
CA ARG A 285 -6.12 -14.04 3.02
C ARG A 285 -5.19 -13.74 1.87
N TRP A 286 -4.82 -14.79 1.14
CA TRP A 286 -3.91 -14.62 0.02
C TRP A 286 -4.06 -15.77 -0.97
N TRP A 287 -3.82 -15.46 -2.24
CA TRP A 287 -3.75 -16.47 -3.26
C TRP A 287 -2.35 -17.08 -3.30
N ILE A 288 -2.28 -18.40 -3.25
CA ILE A 288 -1.06 -19.18 -3.51
C ILE A 288 -1.19 -19.88 -4.85
N PHE A 289 -0.05 -20.13 -5.49
CA PHE A 289 0.02 -20.57 -6.88
C PHE A 289 0.99 -21.72 -7.03
N ASP A 290 0.76 -22.54 -8.05
CA ASP A 290 1.73 -23.53 -8.51
C ASP A 290 2.69 -22.80 -9.47
N PRO A 291 3.99 -22.66 -9.13
CA PRO A 291 4.93 -21.95 -9.98
C PRO A 291 5.12 -22.60 -11.35
N GLU A 292 4.78 -23.89 -11.49
CA GLU A 292 4.87 -24.62 -12.75
C GLU A 292 3.61 -24.46 -13.62
N LYS A 293 2.48 -24.03 -13.05
CA LYS A 293 1.20 -23.88 -13.77
C LYS A 293 0.82 -22.41 -13.97
N HIS A 294 0.65 -22.04 -15.24
CA HIS A 294 0.29 -20.67 -15.64
C HIS A 294 -1.21 -20.42 -15.48
N ILE A 295 -1.59 -19.52 -14.57
CA ILE A 295 -3.00 -19.11 -14.39
C ILE A 295 -3.43 -18.13 -15.48
N ASN A 296 -2.51 -17.26 -15.89
CA ASN A 296 -2.71 -16.39 -17.02
C ASN A 296 -2.64 -17.21 -18.32
N HIS A 297 -3.78 -17.59 -18.87
CA HIS A 297 -3.87 -18.34 -20.13
C HIS A 297 -3.21 -17.62 -21.31
N ARG A 298 -3.21 -16.27 -21.32
CA ARG A 298 -2.54 -15.49 -22.37
C ARG A 298 -1.02 -15.63 -22.25
N TYR A 299 -0.51 -15.56 -21.03
CA TYR A 299 0.90 -15.85 -20.77
C TYR A 299 1.25 -17.30 -21.11
N ALA A 300 0.41 -18.27 -20.75
CA ALA A 300 0.62 -19.68 -21.08
C ALA A 300 0.77 -19.89 -22.59
N ALA A 301 -0.10 -19.27 -23.40
CA ALA A 301 -0.01 -19.30 -24.86
C ALA A 301 1.24 -18.55 -25.37
N TYR A 302 1.55 -17.39 -24.82
CA TYR A 302 2.69 -16.56 -25.23
C TYR A 302 4.04 -17.23 -24.92
N LYS A 303 4.15 -17.94 -23.79
CA LYS A 303 5.35 -18.68 -23.38
C LYS A 303 5.75 -19.76 -24.38
N ALA A 304 4.81 -20.27 -25.18
CA ALA A 304 5.11 -21.20 -26.26
C ALA A 304 5.90 -20.55 -27.42
N ILE A 305 5.92 -19.22 -27.50
CA ILE A 305 6.60 -18.42 -28.53
C ILE A 305 7.84 -17.75 -27.94
N ASP A 306 7.72 -17.11 -26.77
CA ASP A 306 8.81 -16.43 -26.06
C ASP A 306 9.00 -17.03 -24.66
N SER A 307 9.85 -18.05 -24.59
CA SER A 307 10.20 -18.71 -23.33
C SER A 307 10.88 -17.71 -22.38
N GLU A 308 10.45 -17.68 -21.12
CA GLU A 308 11.03 -16.82 -20.07
C GLU A 308 10.85 -15.30 -20.27
N LEU A 309 10.00 -14.90 -21.22
CA LEU A 309 9.75 -13.50 -21.58
C LEU A 309 11.01 -12.77 -22.07
N ALA A 310 11.94 -13.48 -22.73
CA ALA A 310 13.24 -12.94 -23.09
C ALA A 310 13.12 -11.80 -24.10
N GLU A 311 12.34 -11.99 -25.17
CA GLU A 311 12.13 -10.95 -26.18
C GLU A 311 11.25 -9.82 -25.62
N LEU A 312 10.22 -10.13 -24.83
CA LEU A 312 9.41 -9.10 -24.17
C LEU A 312 10.26 -8.20 -23.25
N LYS A 313 11.10 -8.79 -22.39
CA LYS A 313 12.00 -8.02 -21.51
C LYS A 313 12.97 -7.17 -22.30
N LYS A 314 13.49 -7.68 -23.42
CA LYS A 314 14.38 -6.95 -24.31
C LYS A 314 13.68 -5.75 -24.95
N PHE A 315 12.45 -5.91 -25.44
CA PHE A 315 11.63 -4.80 -25.95
C PHE A 315 11.40 -3.71 -24.90
N LEU A 316 11.09 -4.11 -23.67
CA LEU A 316 10.83 -3.20 -22.56
C LEU A 316 12.12 -2.59 -21.95
N SER A 317 13.30 -3.08 -22.30
CA SER A 317 14.57 -2.59 -21.75
C SER A 317 15.04 -1.28 -22.37
N GLY A 318 14.57 -0.94 -23.57
CA GLY A 318 15.08 0.21 -24.33
C GLY A 318 16.52 0.05 -24.85
N GLN A 319 17.12 -1.16 -24.79
CA GLN A 319 18.52 -1.42 -25.15
C GLN A 319 18.71 -2.03 -26.55
N SER A 320 17.68 -1.98 -27.40
CA SER A 320 17.73 -2.58 -28.73
C SER A 320 18.25 -1.61 -29.81
N LYS A 321 18.33 -2.09 -31.05
CA LYS A 321 18.73 -1.28 -32.21
C LYS A 321 17.70 -0.20 -32.55
N ASN A 322 16.41 -0.48 -32.33
CA ASN A 322 15.28 0.42 -32.58
C ASN A 322 14.45 0.54 -31.29
N PRO A 323 14.97 1.24 -30.26
CA PRO A 323 14.44 1.12 -28.91
C PRO A 323 13.06 1.77 -28.73
N ALA A 324 12.67 2.72 -29.59
CA ALA A 324 11.33 3.31 -29.59
C ALA A 324 10.28 2.32 -30.11
N ASP A 325 10.46 1.82 -31.34
CA ASP A 325 9.58 0.83 -31.97
C ASP A 325 9.43 -0.46 -31.15
N ASP A 326 10.54 -0.92 -30.56
CA ASP A 326 10.56 -2.11 -29.72
C ASP A 326 9.80 -1.87 -28.41
N LEU A 327 9.95 -0.68 -27.79
CA LEU A 327 9.18 -0.34 -26.59
C LEU A 327 7.68 -0.32 -26.89
N GLU A 328 7.25 0.33 -27.97
CA GLU A 328 5.84 0.37 -28.38
C GLU A 328 5.27 -1.05 -28.58
N SER A 329 6.03 -1.90 -29.27
CA SER A 329 5.68 -3.31 -29.49
C SER A 329 5.63 -4.10 -28.18
N GLY A 330 6.59 -3.88 -27.28
CA GLY A 330 6.66 -4.49 -25.96
C GLY A 330 5.47 -4.11 -25.09
N ILE A 331 5.08 -2.84 -25.08
CA ILE A 331 3.90 -2.37 -24.34
C ILE A 331 2.61 -2.93 -24.94
N ALA A 332 2.49 -3.02 -26.27
CA ALA A 332 1.34 -3.67 -26.91
C ALA A 332 1.17 -5.13 -26.44
N LEU A 333 2.27 -5.88 -26.43
CA LEU A 333 2.29 -7.27 -25.97
C LEU A 333 1.97 -7.39 -24.49
N LEU A 334 2.58 -6.56 -23.65
CA LEU A 334 2.36 -6.54 -22.21
C LEU A 334 0.87 -6.30 -21.88
N LEU A 335 0.27 -5.28 -22.49
CA LEU A 335 -1.16 -4.98 -22.31
C LEU A 335 -2.05 -6.11 -22.85
N GLY A 336 -1.68 -6.72 -23.97
CA GLY A 336 -2.34 -7.90 -24.49
C GLY A 336 -2.32 -9.09 -23.52
N LEU A 337 -1.18 -9.33 -22.84
CA LEU A 337 -1.06 -10.37 -21.80
C LEU A 337 -1.94 -10.12 -20.58
N PHE A 338 -2.20 -8.86 -20.25
CA PHE A 338 -3.17 -8.46 -19.23
C PHE A 338 -4.62 -8.41 -19.73
N GLY A 339 -4.85 -8.65 -21.02
CA GLY A 339 -6.18 -8.79 -21.61
C GLY A 339 -6.82 -7.50 -22.09
N PHE A 340 -6.05 -6.43 -22.24
CA PHE A 340 -6.52 -5.23 -22.95
C PHE A 340 -6.77 -5.56 -24.44
N ALA A 341 -7.77 -4.92 -25.03
CA ALA A 341 -7.90 -4.86 -26.48
C ALA A 341 -7.04 -3.70 -27.01
N VAL A 342 -5.92 -4.04 -27.65
CA VAL A 342 -4.88 -3.08 -28.04
C VAL A 342 -4.92 -2.79 -29.53
N PHE A 343 -4.92 -1.52 -29.90
CA PHE A 343 -4.62 -1.03 -31.23
C PHE A 343 -3.24 -0.37 -31.22
N HIS A 344 -2.30 -0.92 -31.99
CA HIS A 344 -0.94 -0.43 -32.10
C HIS A 344 -0.76 0.32 -33.43
N TYR A 345 -0.54 1.64 -33.37
CA TYR A 345 -0.49 2.51 -34.55
C TYR A 345 0.91 3.01 -34.90
N GLY A 346 1.87 2.98 -33.96
CA GLY A 346 3.21 3.53 -34.16
C GLY A 346 3.95 3.00 -35.39
N LEU A 347 3.69 1.74 -35.76
CA LEU A 347 4.26 1.11 -36.96
C LEU A 347 3.45 1.31 -38.25
N THR A 348 2.40 2.13 -38.25
CA THR A 348 1.55 2.38 -39.43
C THR A 348 1.87 3.76 -40.04
N PRO A 349 2.64 3.85 -41.15
CA PRO A 349 3.14 5.13 -41.68
C PRO A 349 2.05 6.15 -42.06
N ARG A 350 0.83 5.70 -42.35
CA ARG A 350 -0.30 6.57 -42.70
C ARG A 350 -1.04 7.14 -41.49
N LEU A 351 -0.68 6.73 -40.27
CA LEU A 351 -1.35 7.09 -39.01
C LEU A 351 -0.38 7.76 -38.02
N GLN A 352 0.65 8.47 -38.49
CA GLN A 352 1.64 9.12 -37.62
C GLN A 352 1.06 10.19 -36.66
N GLU A 353 -0.14 10.68 -36.94
CA GLU A 353 -0.88 11.61 -36.06
C GLU A 353 -1.75 10.89 -35.01
N ALA A 354 -1.76 9.56 -35.00
CA ALA A 354 -2.36 8.74 -33.95
C ALA A 354 -1.42 8.69 -32.72
N PRO A 355 -1.96 8.39 -31.53
CA PRO A 355 -1.14 7.93 -30.41
C PRO A 355 -0.46 6.60 -30.76
N ASP A 356 0.64 6.27 -30.10
CA ASP A 356 1.37 5.01 -30.34
C ASP A 356 0.45 3.81 -30.11
N LEU A 357 -0.32 3.81 -29.00
CA LEU A 357 -1.31 2.77 -28.70
C LEU A 357 -2.64 3.34 -28.19
N LEU A 358 -3.72 2.59 -28.48
CA LEU A 358 -5.00 2.65 -27.77
C LEU A 358 -5.24 1.31 -27.09
N ALA A 359 -5.61 1.32 -25.81
CA ALA A 359 -5.90 0.09 -25.07
C ALA A 359 -7.25 0.19 -24.36
N PHE A 360 -8.17 -0.71 -24.71
CA PHE A 360 -9.51 -0.77 -24.13
C PHE A 360 -9.60 -1.83 -23.04
N THR A 361 -10.32 -1.50 -21.97
CA THR A 361 -10.70 -2.45 -20.92
C THR A 361 -12.00 -3.18 -21.25
N GLU A 362 -12.33 -4.20 -20.47
CA GLU A 362 -13.57 -4.97 -20.58
C GLU A 362 -14.83 -4.17 -20.23
N ILE A 363 -14.69 -3.02 -19.55
CA ILE A 363 -15.79 -2.12 -19.17
C ILE A 363 -15.76 -0.80 -19.95
N SER A 364 -15.18 -0.81 -21.15
CA SER A 364 -15.15 0.34 -22.07
C SER A 364 -14.44 1.58 -21.50
N GLN A 365 -13.36 1.40 -20.75
CA GLN A 365 -12.40 2.49 -20.47
C GLN A 365 -11.28 2.45 -21.52
N LEU A 366 -10.69 3.61 -21.81
CA LEU A 366 -9.71 3.79 -22.87
C LEU A 366 -8.43 4.44 -22.37
N ALA A 367 -7.31 3.72 -22.44
CA ALA A 367 -5.98 4.29 -22.28
C ALA A 367 -5.44 4.78 -23.64
N VAL A 368 -4.99 6.03 -23.68
CA VAL A 368 -4.33 6.65 -24.83
C VAL A 368 -2.84 6.76 -24.50
N ILE A 369 -1.99 6.03 -25.22
CA ILE A 369 -0.63 5.75 -24.75
C ILE A 369 0.41 6.27 -25.73
N GLU A 370 1.41 6.97 -25.18
CA GLU A 370 2.67 7.29 -25.85
C GLU A 370 3.83 6.59 -25.15
N CYS A 371 4.78 6.08 -25.93
CA CYS A 371 6.01 5.48 -25.43
C CYS A 371 7.20 6.42 -25.65
N THR A 372 8.16 6.39 -24.74
CA THR A 372 9.45 7.07 -24.90
C THR A 372 10.55 6.30 -24.20
N THR A 373 11.76 6.31 -24.76
CA THR A 373 12.93 5.72 -24.09
C THR A 373 13.65 6.71 -23.19
N GLY A 374 13.26 7.98 -23.24
CA GLY A 374 13.87 9.08 -22.51
C GLY A 374 12.90 9.80 -21.57
N ILE A 375 13.05 11.12 -21.51
CA ILE A 375 12.28 11.98 -20.59
C ILE A 375 10.83 12.09 -21.11
N PRO A 376 9.80 11.99 -20.25
CA PRO A 376 8.39 12.03 -20.65
C PRO A 376 7.98 13.21 -21.56
N ASN A 377 8.54 14.40 -21.35
CA ASN A 377 8.23 15.59 -22.16
C ASN A 377 9.19 15.84 -23.34
N GLU A 378 10.06 14.90 -23.66
CA GLU A 378 10.95 15.05 -24.81
C GLU A 378 10.13 15.24 -26.09
N ASN A 379 10.51 16.23 -26.91
CA ASN A 379 9.82 16.60 -28.16
C ASN A 379 8.33 16.99 -28.02
N ASN A 380 7.96 17.59 -26.88
CA ASN A 380 6.60 18.02 -26.53
C ASN A 380 5.58 16.86 -26.55
N LYS A 381 6.01 15.65 -26.17
CA LYS A 381 5.17 14.44 -26.16
C LYS A 381 3.93 14.60 -25.28
N ILE A 382 4.06 15.23 -24.11
CA ILE A 382 2.93 15.51 -23.20
C ILE A 382 1.86 16.34 -23.92
N SER A 383 2.26 17.48 -24.50
CA SER A 383 1.32 18.37 -25.20
C SER A 383 0.65 17.68 -26.38
N LYS A 384 1.40 16.89 -27.17
CA LYS A 384 0.85 16.12 -28.29
C LYS A 384 -0.15 15.07 -27.83
N LEU A 385 0.16 14.34 -26.77
CA LEU A 385 -0.73 13.32 -26.19
C LEU A 385 -2.03 13.95 -25.71
N ILE A 386 -1.97 15.11 -25.03
CA ILE A 386 -3.17 15.83 -24.60
C ILE A 386 -4.05 16.18 -25.80
N VAL A 387 -3.47 16.78 -26.85
CA VAL A 387 -4.23 17.14 -28.07
C VAL A 387 -4.85 15.90 -28.72
N ARG A 388 -4.10 14.81 -28.82
CA ARG A 388 -4.59 13.53 -29.38
C ARG A 388 -5.74 12.96 -28.53
N THR A 389 -5.61 13.03 -27.21
CA THR A 389 -6.61 12.55 -26.24
C THR A 389 -7.88 13.38 -26.30
N GLU A 390 -7.78 14.72 -26.36
CA GLU A 390 -8.95 15.59 -26.52
C GLU A 390 -9.68 15.35 -27.84
N ARG A 391 -8.94 15.15 -28.94
CA ARG A 391 -9.56 14.78 -30.23
C ARG A 391 -10.37 13.48 -30.13
N ILE A 392 -9.85 12.49 -29.40
CA ILE A 392 -10.55 11.22 -29.16
C ILE A 392 -11.79 11.45 -28.28
N ARG A 393 -11.65 12.21 -27.17
CA ARG A 393 -12.78 12.55 -26.28
C ARG A 393 -13.90 13.27 -27.04
N SER A 394 -13.57 14.27 -27.87
CA SER A 394 -14.55 14.96 -28.70
C SER A 394 -15.25 14.01 -29.68
N SER A 395 -14.51 13.12 -30.35
CA SER A 395 -15.12 12.14 -31.25
C SER A 395 -16.02 11.12 -30.54
N LEU A 396 -15.67 10.72 -29.31
CA LEU A 396 -16.51 9.87 -28.47
C LEU A 396 -17.78 10.60 -28.03
N LEU A 397 -17.67 11.87 -27.65
CA LEU A 397 -18.81 12.71 -27.32
C LEU A 397 -19.78 12.85 -28.51
N ASP A 398 -19.25 13.22 -29.69
CA ASP A 398 -20.04 13.43 -30.91
C ASP A 398 -20.74 12.16 -31.40
N SER A 399 -20.17 10.98 -31.08
CA SER A 399 -20.74 9.67 -31.42
C SER A 399 -21.67 9.09 -30.34
N GLY A 400 -21.97 9.83 -29.27
CA GLY A 400 -22.85 9.37 -28.18
C GLY A 400 -22.17 8.46 -27.14
N ASN A 401 -20.84 8.35 -27.15
CA ASN A 401 -20.02 7.51 -26.27
C ASN A 401 -19.32 8.31 -25.17
N ALA A 402 -19.90 9.43 -24.72
CA ALA A 402 -19.33 10.31 -23.69
C ALA A 402 -19.10 9.64 -22.32
N HIS A 403 -19.67 8.46 -22.09
CA HIS A 403 -19.50 7.68 -20.87
C HIS A 403 -18.17 6.93 -20.80
N ILE A 404 -17.45 6.82 -21.93
CA ILE A 404 -16.13 6.17 -21.98
C ILE A 404 -15.11 7.05 -21.27
N GLU A 405 -14.53 6.53 -20.20
CA GLU A 405 -13.46 7.20 -19.48
C GLU A 405 -12.15 7.07 -20.27
N VAL A 406 -11.51 8.21 -20.57
CA VAL A 406 -10.28 8.26 -21.36
C VAL A 406 -9.12 8.75 -20.48
N LEU A 407 -8.05 7.95 -20.36
CA LEU A 407 -6.86 8.27 -19.57
C LEU A 407 -5.63 8.40 -20.50
N PRO A 408 -4.99 9.59 -20.59
CA PRO A 408 -3.70 9.71 -21.26
C PRO A 408 -2.57 9.16 -20.40
N ILE A 409 -1.69 8.35 -20.99
CA ILE A 409 -0.57 7.68 -20.33
C ILE A 409 0.71 7.86 -21.15
N ILE A 410 1.81 8.21 -20.48
CA ILE A 410 3.16 8.10 -21.03
C ILE A 410 3.85 6.92 -20.38
N VAL A 411 4.48 6.07 -21.20
CA VAL A 411 5.32 4.97 -20.73
C VAL A 411 6.78 5.28 -21.04
N THR A 412 7.66 5.12 -20.05
CA THR A 412 9.10 5.30 -20.20
C THR A 412 9.92 4.15 -19.62
N THR A 413 11.05 3.86 -20.26
CA THR A 413 12.08 2.93 -19.76
C THR A 413 13.03 3.57 -18.75
N SER A 414 12.88 4.88 -18.50
CA SER A 414 13.67 5.61 -17.50
C SER A 414 13.15 5.36 -16.07
N ALA A 415 14.09 5.28 -15.12
CA ALA A 415 13.80 5.15 -13.69
C ALA A 415 13.13 6.43 -13.16
N ARG A 416 12.16 6.30 -12.24
CA ARG A 416 11.37 7.44 -11.74
C ARG A 416 12.24 8.61 -11.27
N ASP A 417 13.28 8.34 -10.50
CA ASP A 417 14.18 9.37 -9.95
C ASP A 417 14.91 10.17 -11.03
N SER A 418 15.16 9.56 -12.18
CA SER A 418 15.84 10.21 -13.31
C SER A 418 14.93 11.12 -14.13
N VAL A 419 13.60 10.94 -14.04
CA VAL A 419 12.60 11.68 -14.81
C VAL A 419 11.60 12.44 -13.96
N LEU A 420 11.88 12.63 -12.66
CA LEU A 420 10.95 13.21 -11.70
C LEU A 420 10.30 14.53 -12.17
N LYS A 421 11.08 15.45 -12.73
CA LYS A 421 10.54 16.72 -13.28
C LYS A 421 9.54 16.50 -14.41
N GLY A 422 9.80 15.55 -15.30
CA GLY A 422 8.90 15.21 -16.40
C GLY A 422 7.63 14.50 -15.92
N VAL A 423 7.76 13.71 -14.84
CA VAL A 423 6.62 13.09 -14.16
C VAL A 423 5.72 14.16 -13.54
N GLU A 424 6.27 15.07 -12.74
CA GLU A 424 5.53 16.18 -12.12
C GLU A 424 4.85 17.08 -13.16
N GLU A 425 5.48 17.31 -14.31
CA GLU A 425 4.90 18.08 -15.41
C GLU A 425 3.71 17.36 -16.05
N ALA A 426 3.82 16.05 -16.32
CA ALA A 426 2.75 15.24 -16.88
C ALA A 426 1.55 15.15 -15.92
N GLU A 427 1.84 14.91 -14.65
CA GLU A 427 0.85 14.82 -13.57
C GLU A 427 0.02 16.11 -13.45
N LYS A 428 0.65 17.30 -13.55
CA LYS A 428 -0.05 18.60 -13.57
C LYS A 428 -1.07 18.75 -14.72
N HIS A 429 -0.87 18.01 -15.80
CA HIS A 429 -1.77 18.03 -16.96
C HIS A 429 -2.72 16.82 -17.00
N GLY A 430 -2.79 16.02 -15.92
CA GLY A 430 -3.65 14.85 -15.86
C GLY A 430 -3.19 13.68 -16.72
N VAL A 431 -1.88 13.60 -17.00
CA VAL A 431 -1.24 12.52 -17.76
C VAL A 431 -0.51 11.59 -16.79
N ALA A 432 -0.88 10.31 -16.78
CA ALA A 432 -0.22 9.32 -15.93
C ALA A 432 1.13 8.91 -16.54
N VAL A 433 2.15 8.68 -15.70
CA VAL A 433 3.49 8.24 -16.17
C VAL A 433 3.84 6.89 -15.58
N ILE A 434 4.01 5.90 -16.46
CA ILE A 434 4.49 4.55 -16.15
C ILE A 434 6.00 4.53 -16.37
N THR A 435 6.74 4.32 -15.28
CA THR A 435 8.22 4.31 -15.25
C THR A 435 8.76 2.89 -15.29
N LYS A 436 10.09 2.75 -15.36
CA LYS A 436 10.77 1.45 -15.39
C LYS A 436 10.34 0.53 -14.24
N GLU A 437 10.27 1.07 -13.02
CA GLU A 437 9.89 0.32 -11.82
C GLU A 437 8.47 -0.24 -11.93
N ASN A 438 7.57 0.52 -12.57
CA ASN A 438 6.22 0.05 -12.84
C ASN A 438 6.21 -1.07 -13.90
N LEU A 439 7.03 -0.96 -14.94
CA LEU A 439 7.16 -2.00 -15.97
C LEU A 439 7.73 -3.30 -15.39
N ASP A 440 8.79 -3.21 -14.59
CA ASP A 440 9.39 -4.36 -13.92
C ASP A 440 8.35 -5.06 -13.01
N SER A 441 7.59 -4.29 -12.23
CA SER A 441 6.49 -4.83 -11.42
C SER A 441 5.39 -5.49 -12.26
N LEU A 442 5.03 -4.92 -13.40
CA LEU A 442 4.04 -5.51 -14.30
C LEU A 442 4.55 -6.83 -14.89
N ILE A 443 5.83 -6.94 -15.27
CA ILE A 443 6.40 -8.17 -15.81
C ILE A 443 6.30 -9.31 -14.79
N GLU A 444 6.61 -9.04 -13.52
CA GLU A 444 6.50 -10.03 -12.43
C GLU A 444 5.05 -10.50 -12.23
N ARG A 445 4.07 -9.61 -12.42
CA ARG A 445 2.63 -9.90 -12.26
C ARG A 445 2.04 -10.75 -13.39
N ILE A 446 2.71 -10.90 -14.53
CA ILE A 446 2.19 -11.66 -15.69
C ILE A 446 1.90 -13.13 -15.31
N GLN A 447 2.73 -13.71 -14.45
CA GLN A 447 2.65 -15.11 -14.04
C GLN A 447 1.56 -15.37 -12.99
N GLN A 448 1.09 -14.32 -12.32
CA GLN A 448 0.02 -14.35 -11.33
C GLN A 448 -1.35 -14.37 -12.05
N PRO A 449 -2.47 -14.64 -11.34
CA PRO A 449 -3.79 -14.34 -11.88
C PRO A 449 -3.80 -12.89 -12.34
N PRO A 450 -3.99 -12.63 -13.65
CA PRO A 450 -3.84 -11.28 -14.14
C PRO A 450 -4.95 -10.43 -13.52
N PRO A 451 -4.65 -9.23 -13.00
CA PRO A 451 -5.68 -8.26 -12.66
C PRO A 451 -6.55 -8.00 -13.90
N LEU A 452 -7.80 -7.62 -13.67
CA LEU A 452 -8.64 -7.18 -14.78
C LEU A 452 -8.04 -5.92 -15.42
N PRO A 453 -8.15 -5.71 -16.75
CA PRO A 453 -7.72 -4.48 -17.39
C PRO A 453 -8.25 -3.22 -16.70
N SER A 454 -9.50 -3.22 -16.25
CA SER A 454 -10.09 -2.12 -15.46
C SER A 454 -9.38 -1.84 -14.14
N GLN A 455 -8.85 -2.87 -13.47
CA GLN A 455 -8.09 -2.71 -12.22
C GLN A 455 -6.73 -2.05 -12.50
N LEU A 456 -6.02 -2.50 -13.54
CA LEU A 456 -4.77 -1.86 -13.97
C LEU A 456 -4.99 -0.42 -14.44
N PHE A 457 -6.11 -0.16 -15.11
CA PHE A 457 -6.51 1.20 -15.49
C PHE A 457 -6.73 2.08 -14.25
N ALA A 458 -7.42 1.56 -13.23
CA ALA A 458 -7.61 2.27 -11.97
C ALA A 458 -6.29 2.50 -11.20
N GLU A 459 -5.39 1.51 -11.18
CA GLU A 459 -4.04 1.64 -10.61
C GLU A 459 -3.24 2.74 -11.32
N ALA A 460 -3.28 2.80 -12.66
CA ALA A 460 -2.63 3.85 -13.43
C ALA A 460 -3.20 5.24 -13.11
N LYS A 461 -4.50 5.34 -12.82
CA LYS A 461 -5.16 6.58 -12.41
C LYS A 461 -4.70 7.08 -11.04
N LEU A 462 -4.29 6.18 -10.13
CA LEU A 462 -3.72 6.56 -8.83
C LEU A 462 -2.35 7.23 -8.95
N LEU A 463 -1.73 7.20 -10.14
CA LEU A 463 -0.51 7.95 -10.42
C LEU A 463 -0.78 9.43 -10.73
N LEU A 464 -2.04 9.83 -10.86
CA LEU A 464 -2.41 11.24 -11.01
C LEU A 464 -2.53 11.89 -9.62
N PRO A 465 -2.16 13.18 -9.50
CA PRO A 465 -2.39 13.94 -8.28
C PRO A 465 -3.90 14.05 -8.03
N HIS A 466 -4.30 13.89 -6.76
CA HIS A 466 -5.69 14.04 -6.31
C HIS A 466 -6.08 15.49 -6.07
#